data_AF-A0A534ZJU6-F1
#
_entry.id   AF-A0A534ZJU6-F1
#
_cell.length_a   1.000
_cell.length_b   1.000
_cell.length_c   1.000
_cell.angle_alpha   90.00
_cell.angle_beta   90.00
_cell.angle_gamma   90.00
#
_symmetry.space_group_name_H-M   'P 1'
#
loop_
_entity.id
_entity.type
_entity.pdbx_description
1 polymer ?
#
loop_
_entity_poly.entity_id
_entity_poly.type
_entity_poly.pdbx_seq_one_letter_code
_entity_poly.pdbx_strand_id
1 'polypeptide(L)'
;MHRITPKVVALIVAVVAFATAAFAQPASDHLACYGVKDPVRKGPSTLTLMNASVTQSCRIGSRAQLVCLETETSNVVPTPRGGGPTPGNVGQFLCYKLFCPKPFPPAAEMTDEFGGTRVVRFSAAQFLCAPATRSTETTGSTTTSTTLAPSSCDFNSDERRCEGTCGNGGHCSAITSGGACECRTTPCGDADAPECNGFCGAGEACTFDLTGCSCLNIP
;
A
#
# COMPACT_ATOMS: atom_id res chain seq x y z
N MET A 1 15.47 50.79 59.00
CA MET A 1 16.40 49.63 59.00
C MET A 1 15.56 48.36 58.94
N HIS A 2 15.96 47.40 58.09
CA HIS A 2 15.29 46.15 57.69
C HIS A 2 14.99 45.22 58.90
N ARG A 3 14.07 44.24 58.90
CA ARG A 3 13.92 43.04 58.02
C ARG A 3 12.54 42.37 58.25
N ILE A 4 11.78 42.04 57.19
CA ILE A 4 11.57 40.71 56.53
C ILE A 4 10.95 39.60 57.39
N THR A 5 9.71 39.20 57.03
CA THR A 5 9.13 37.84 56.77
C THR A 5 7.60 37.87 56.97
N PRO A 6 6.75 36.95 56.44
CA PRO A 6 7.01 35.72 55.68
C PRO A 6 6.14 35.49 54.40
N LYS A 7 6.65 34.58 53.56
CA LYS A 7 5.91 33.57 52.78
C LYS A 7 5.00 33.98 51.59
N VAL A 8 5.58 33.73 50.41
CA VAL A 8 4.97 33.03 49.25
C VAL A 8 3.68 33.64 48.70
N VAL A 9 3.83 34.65 47.84
CA VAL A 9 2.78 34.99 46.87
C VAL A 9 3.03 34.17 45.62
N ALA A 10 2.13 33.21 45.40
CA ALA A 10 2.16 32.22 44.35
C ALA A 10 2.10 32.85 42.95
N LEU A 11 3.03 32.41 42.11
CA LEU A 11 3.11 32.75 40.70
C LEU A 11 2.37 31.64 39.94
N ILE A 12 1.09 31.86 39.62
CA ILE A 12 0.33 30.96 38.72
C ILE A 12 0.31 31.62 37.34
N VAL A 13 1.23 31.17 36.49
CA VAL A 13 1.22 31.42 35.05
C VAL A 13 0.14 30.53 34.45
N ALA A 14 -0.98 31.14 34.04
CA ALA A 14 -2.01 30.47 33.25
C ALA A 14 -1.50 30.27 31.82
N VAL A 15 -0.91 29.11 31.54
CA VAL A 15 -0.64 28.65 30.17
C VAL A 15 -1.97 28.21 29.57
N VAL A 16 -2.60 29.09 28.79
CA VAL A 16 -3.76 28.74 27.97
C VAL A 16 -3.25 27.87 26.82
N ALA A 17 -3.40 26.56 26.98
CA ALA A 17 -3.14 25.59 25.93
C ALA A 17 -4.16 25.80 24.80
N PHE A 18 -3.68 26.30 23.66
CA PHE A 18 -4.43 26.20 22.41
C PHE A 18 -4.54 24.72 22.05
N ALA A 19 -5.68 24.11 22.37
CA ALA A 19 -6.05 22.83 21.81
C ALA A 19 -6.20 23.02 20.30
N THR A 20 -5.19 22.63 19.55
CA THR A 20 -5.32 22.43 18.11
C THR A 20 -6.39 21.36 17.94
N ALA A 21 -7.55 21.75 17.42
CA ALA A 21 -8.53 20.79 16.94
C ALA A 21 -7.82 19.96 15.87
N ALA A 22 -7.43 18.73 16.23
CA ALA A 22 -7.04 17.74 15.27
C ALA A 22 -8.27 17.52 14.39
N PHE A 23 -8.26 18.10 13.19
CA PHE A 23 -9.17 17.68 12.14
C PHE A 23 -8.93 16.19 11.98
N ALA A 24 -9.86 15.37 12.49
CA ALA A 24 -9.90 13.95 12.21
C ALA A 24 -9.88 13.85 10.69
N GLN A 25 -8.80 13.31 10.13
CA GLN A 25 -8.76 13.01 8.71
C GLN A 25 -9.96 12.10 8.41
N PRO A 26 -10.66 12.28 7.29
CA PRO A 26 -11.73 11.37 6.91
C PRO A 26 -11.14 9.96 6.91
N ALA A 27 -11.58 9.15 7.87
CA ALA A 27 -11.14 7.78 7.98
C ALA A 27 -11.83 7.02 6.85
N SER A 28 -11.03 6.62 5.88
CA SER A 28 -11.48 6.04 4.62
C SER A 28 -11.75 4.56 4.89
N ASP A 29 -12.98 4.28 5.29
CA ASP A 29 -13.32 3.04 6.00
C ASP A 29 -14.17 2.05 5.21
N HIS A 30 -14.63 2.51 4.05
CA HIS A 30 -15.44 1.70 3.17
C HIS A 30 -14.57 1.12 2.07
N LEU A 31 -15.04 0.01 1.50
CA LEU A 31 -14.40 -0.63 0.38
C LEU A 31 -15.34 -0.60 -0.82
N ALA A 32 -14.90 0.03 -1.91
CA ALA A 32 -15.54 -0.11 -3.21
C ALA A 32 -14.86 -1.25 -3.98
N CYS A 33 -15.65 -2.25 -4.38
CA CYS A 33 -15.17 -3.42 -5.09
C CYS A 33 -15.52 -3.36 -6.59
N TYR A 34 -14.51 -3.53 -7.44
CA TYR A 34 -14.62 -3.43 -8.90
C TYR A 34 -14.23 -4.74 -9.57
N GLY A 35 -14.92 -5.10 -10.65
CA GLY A 35 -14.56 -6.23 -11.49
C GLY A 35 -13.22 -6.03 -12.20
N VAL A 36 -12.33 -7.02 -12.15
CA VAL A 36 -10.99 -6.94 -12.77
C VAL A 36 -10.74 -8.05 -13.77
N LYS A 37 -9.91 -7.75 -14.77
CA LYS A 37 -9.35 -8.74 -15.70
C LYS A 37 -7.93 -9.06 -15.28
N ASP A 38 -7.79 -10.03 -14.39
CA ASP A 38 -6.48 -10.47 -13.91
C ASP A 38 -5.75 -11.29 -15.01
N PRO A 39 -4.55 -10.85 -15.45
CA PRO A 39 -3.75 -11.59 -16.42
C PRO A 39 -3.11 -12.84 -15.81
N VAL A 40 -2.93 -12.87 -14.48
CA VAL A 40 -2.28 -13.98 -13.79
C VAL A 40 -3.24 -15.18 -13.75
N ARG A 41 -2.83 -16.28 -14.37
CA ARG A 41 -3.53 -17.57 -14.28
C ARG A 41 -2.79 -18.49 -13.32
N LYS A 42 -3.35 -18.69 -12.13
CA LYS A 42 -2.87 -19.73 -11.20
C LYS A 42 -3.59 -21.06 -11.47
N GLY A 43 -3.02 -22.18 -11.04
CA GLY A 43 -3.76 -23.45 -11.01
C GLY A 43 -4.90 -23.40 -9.99
N PRO A 44 -5.92 -24.27 -10.08
CA PRO A 44 -6.90 -24.41 -9.01
C PRO A 44 -6.22 -24.92 -7.75
N SER A 45 -6.31 -24.17 -6.66
CA SER A 45 -5.72 -24.53 -5.37
C SER A 45 -6.81 -24.78 -4.32
N THR A 46 -6.47 -25.53 -3.28
CA THR A 46 -7.30 -25.70 -2.09
C THR A 46 -6.68 -24.93 -0.95
N LEU A 47 -7.52 -24.29 -0.13
CA LEU A 47 -7.11 -23.61 1.09
C LEU A 47 -8.03 -24.01 2.24
N THR A 48 -7.53 -23.89 3.46
CA THR A 48 -8.32 -24.06 4.66
C THR A 48 -8.77 -22.69 5.14
N LEU A 49 -10.08 -22.46 5.11
CA LEU A 49 -10.70 -21.26 5.65
C LEU A 49 -11.06 -21.49 7.11
N MET A 50 -10.50 -20.67 7.99
CA MET A 50 -10.77 -20.73 9.42
C MET A 50 -11.35 -19.40 9.89
N ASN A 51 -12.59 -19.43 10.34
CA ASN A 51 -13.28 -18.32 10.98
C ASN A 51 -13.61 -18.70 12.43
N ALA A 52 -14.08 -17.74 13.23
CA ALA A 52 -14.39 -17.93 14.66
C ALA A 52 -15.34 -19.11 14.96
N SER A 53 -16.10 -19.61 13.97
CA SER A 53 -17.11 -20.66 14.17
C SER A 53 -16.94 -21.88 13.26
N VAL A 54 -16.11 -21.82 12.22
CA VAL A 54 -16.01 -22.88 11.20
C VAL A 54 -14.58 -22.97 10.66
N THR A 55 -14.08 -24.20 10.55
CA THR A 55 -12.89 -24.55 9.79
C THR A 55 -13.30 -25.45 8.63
N GLN A 56 -13.00 -25.07 7.39
CA GLN A 56 -13.41 -25.82 6.20
C GLN A 56 -12.39 -25.72 5.07
N SER A 57 -12.33 -26.77 4.23
CA SER A 57 -11.52 -26.75 3.01
C SER A 57 -12.32 -26.17 1.84
N CYS A 58 -11.76 -25.16 1.18
CA CYS A 58 -12.35 -24.47 0.04
C CYS A 58 -11.44 -24.54 -1.18
N ARG A 59 -12.04 -24.54 -2.38
CA ARG A 59 -11.31 -24.36 -3.64
C ARG A 59 -11.26 -22.89 -4.01
N ILE A 60 -10.07 -22.38 -4.30
CA ILE A 60 -9.87 -21.00 -4.75
C ILE A 60 -9.76 -20.93 -6.27
N GLY A 61 -10.41 -19.94 -6.85
CA GLY A 61 -10.33 -19.61 -8.26
C GLY A 61 -8.92 -19.14 -8.65
N SER A 62 -8.57 -19.39 -9.91
CA SER A 62 -7.22 -19.15 -10.46
C SER A 62 -6.86 -17.68 -10.63
N ARG A 63 -7.84 -16.77 -10.61
CA ARG A 63 -7.69 -15.35 -10.93
C ARG A 63 -8.46 -14.51 -9.93
N ALA A 64 -7.95 -13.32 -9.66
CA ALA A 64 -8.74 -12.30 -8.98
C ALA A 64 -9.92 -11.90 -9.89
N GLN A 65 -11.10 -11.79 -9.28
CA GLN A 65 -12.33 -11.35 -9.97
C GLN A 65 -12.71 -9.93 -9.57
N LEU A 66 -12.37 -9.53 -8.34
CA LEU A 66 -12.62 -8.20 -7.83
C LEU A 66 -11.33 -7.59 -7.25
N VAL A 67 -11.22 -6.27 -7.32
CA VAL A 67 -10.32 -5.48 -6.48
C VAL A 67 -11.19 -4.62 -5.56
N CYS A 68 -10.92 -4.62 -4.27
CA CYS A 68 -11.60 -3.78 -3.29
C CYS A 68 -10.65 -2.69 -2.81
N LEU A 69 -11.07 -1.45 -2.97
CA LEU A 69 -10.26 -0.27 -2.71
C LEU A 69 -10.88 0.55 -1.60
N GLU A 70 -10.02 1.04 -0.71
CA GLU A 70 -10.35 2.03 0.31
C GLU A 70 -11.10 3.21 -0.32
N THR A 71 -12.25 3.57 0.26
CA THR A 71 -13.18 4.56 -0.27
C THR A 71 -13.83 5.34 0.87
N GLU A 72 -13.94 6.65 0.70
CA GLU A 72 -14.75 7.52 1.54
C GLU A 72 -16.15 7.67 0.93
N THR A 73 -17.20 7.50 1.73
CA THR A 73 -18.57 7.80 1.28
C THR A 73 -18.97 9.20 1.71
N SER A 74 -19.43 10.02 0.76
CA SER A 74 -20.03 11.32 1.02
C SER A 74 -21.44 11.40 0.43
N ASN A 75 -22.26 12.33 0.93
CA ASN A 75 -23.59 12.64 0.39
C ASN A 75 -24.59 11.45 0.37
N VAL A 76 -24.61 10.62 1.42
CA VAL A 76 -25.58 9.52 1.54
C VAL A 76 -26.99 10.08 1.75
N VAL A 77 -27.92 9.75 0.85
CA VAL A 77 -29.33 10.16 0.91
C VAL A 77 -30.24 8.93 0.78
N PRO A 78 -31.22 8.74 1.69
CA PRO A 78 -31.51 9.56 2.88
C PRO A 78 -30.39 9.44 3.93
N THR A 79 -30.31 10.44 4.82
CA THR A 79 -29.30 10.44 5.90
C THR A 79 -29.34 9.10 6.65
N PRO A 80 -28.20 8.40 6.75
CA PRO A 80 -28.14 7.12 7.44
C PRO A 80 -28.63 7.27 8.88
N ARG A 81 -29.22 6.20 9.44
CA ARG A 81 -29.80 6.23 10.80
C ARG A 81 -28.74 6.35 11.90
N GLY A 82 -27.46 6.37 11.51
CA GLY A 82 -26.32 6.42 12.41
C GLY A 82 -26.09 5.08 13.10
N GLY A 83 -24.91 4.94 13.72
CA GLY A 83 -24.42 3.68 14.25
C GLY A 83 -23.42 3.01 13.31
N GLY A 84 -22.60 2.10 13.86
CA GLY A 84 -21.48 1.50 13.15
C GLY A 84 -20.20 1.55 14.00
N PRO A 85 -19.20 0.70 13.71
CA PRO A 85 -17.92 0.74 14.41
C PRO A 85 -17.16 2.06 14.13
N THR A 86 -16.26 2.44 15.04
CA THR A 86 -15.35 3.56 14.82
C THR A 86 -14.51 3.30 13.58
N PRO A 87 -14.36 4.30 12.70
CA PRO A 87 -13.66 4.06 11.46
C PRO A 87 -12.15 3.80 11.68
N GLY A 88 -11.59 2.80 11.00
CA GLY A 88 -10.17 2.49 10.90
C GLY A 88 -9.72 2.12 9.47
N ASN A 89 -8.44 2.37 9.17
CA ASN A 89 -7.86 2.18 7.84
C ASN A 89 -8.10 0.77 7.27
N VAL A 90 -8.82 0.70 6.15
CA VAL A 90 -9.01 -0.53 5.39
C VAL A 90 -8.05 -0.53 4.20
N GLY A 91 -7.15 -1.51 4.13
CA GLY A 91 -6.20 -1.62 3.02
C GLY A 91 -6.87 -1.94 1.69
N GLN A 92 -6.05 -2.21 0.67
CA GLN A 92 -6.54 -2.66 -0.64
C GLN A 92 -6.49 -4.18 -0.73
N PHE A 93 -7.41 -4.78 -1.49
CA PHE A 93 -7.52 -6.22 -1.58
C PHE A 93 -7.78 -6.72 -3.00
N LEU A 94 -7.20 -7.87 -3.33
CA LEU A 94 -7.59 -8.68 -4.49
C LEU A 94 -8.46 -9.84 -4.02
N CYS A 95 -9.66 -9.97 -4.59
CA CYS A 95 -10.63 -10.97 -4.19
C CYS A 95 -10.76 -12.07 -5.24
N TYR A 96 -10.63 -13.31 -4.78
CA TYR A 96 -10.67 -14.52 -5.57
C TYR A 96 -11.95 -15.28 -5.27
N LYS A 97 -12.58 -15.85 -6.31
CA LYS A 97 -13.79 -16.66 -6.12
C LYS A 97 -13.48 -17.91 -5.30
N LEU A 98 -14.31 -18.20 -4.32
CA LEU A 98 -14.25 -19.41 -3.50
C LEU A 98 -15.39 -20.36 -3.85
N PHE A 99 -15.09 -21.65 -3.70
CA PHE A 99 -16.06 -22.72 -3.68
C PHE A 99 -15.87 -23.51 -2.38
N CYS A 100 -16.72 -23.20 -1.41
CA CYS A 100 -16.71 -23.84 -0.10
C CYS A 100 -17.95 -24.75 0.06
N PRO A 101 -17.78 -26.03 0.38
CA PRO A 101 -18.89 -26.88 0.80
C PRO A 101 -19.39 -26.45 2.19
N LYS A 102 -20.46 -27.08 2.68
CA LYS A 102 -20.91 -26.95 4.08
C LYS A 102 -19.83 -27.49 5.04
N PRO A 103 -19.79 -27.04 6.32
CA PRO A 103 -20.75 -26.18 7.02
C PRO A 103 -20.50 -24.68 6.85
N PHE A 104 -21.55 -23.87 6.99
CA PHE A 104 -21.43 -22.39 6.94
C PHE A 104 -21.52 -21.79 8.35
N PRO A 105 -20.97 -20.58 8.57
CA PRO A 105 -21.07 -19.90 9.86
C PRO A 105 -22.53 -19.69 10.30
N PRO A 106 -22.82 -19.74 11.61
CA PRO A 106 -24.15 -19.45 12.14
C PRO A 106 -24.53 -17.98 11.93
N ALA A 107 -25.82 -17.68 11.93
CA ALA A 107 -26.31 -16.30 11.82
C ALA A 107 -25.76 -15.42 12.96
N ALA A 108 -25.51 -14.15 12.67
CA ALA A 108 -24.98 -13.18 13.63
C ALA A 108 -25.74 -11.86 13.58
N GLU A 109 -25.77 -11.15 14.71
CA GLU A 109 -26.24 -9.78 14.78
C GLU A 109 -25.13 -8.83 14.33
N MET A 110 -25.45 -7.94 13.39
CA MET A 110 -24.52 -7.01 12.75
C MET A 110 -25.12 -5.60 12.77
N THR A 111 -24.28 -4.59 12.95
CA THR A 111 -24.66 -3.17 12.94
C THR A 111 -23.79 -2.41 11.94
N ASP A 112 -24.41 -1.64 11.04
CA ASP A 112 -23.74 -0.70 10.12
C ASP A 112 -24.54 0.61 9.98
N GLU A 113 -23.90 1.64 9.44
CA GLU A 113 -24.46 2.99 9.31
C GLU A 113 -25.69 3.08 8.41
N PHE A 114 -25.84 2.17 7.44
CA PHE A 114 -26.93 2.20 6.46
C PHE A 114 -28.17 1.43 6.95
N GLY A 115 -27.96 0.29 7.58
CA GLY A 115 -29.00 -0.67 7.95
C GLY A 115 -29.32 -0.73 9.44
N GLY A 116 -28.49 -0.14 10.30
CA GLY A 116 -28.56 -0.32 11.75
C GLY A 116 -28.35 -1.78 12.16
N THR A 117 -28.84 -2.14 13.35
CA THR A 117 -28.68 -3.48 13.93
C THR A 117 -29.68 -4.49 13.34
N ARG A 118 -29.18 -5.63 12.83
CA ARG A 118 -29.99 -6.73 12.28
C ARG A 118 -29.31 -8.08 12.35
N VAL A 119 -30.09 -9.16 12.28
CA VAL A 119 -29.58 -10.54 12.18
C VAL A 119 -29.29 -10.89 10.72
N VAL A 120 -28.04 -11.26 10.42
CA VAL A 120 -27.55 -11.68 9.10
C VAL A 120 -27.33 -13.20 9.08
N ARG A 121 -27.86 -13.88 8.07
CA ARG A 121 -27.64 -15.32 7.83
C ARG A 121 -26.55 -15.50 6.79
N PHE A 122 -25.51 -16.25 7.12
CA PHE A 122 -24.40 -16.50 6.21
C PHE A 122 -24.65 -17.72 5.32
N SER A 123 -24.25 -17.60 4.06
CA SER A 123 -24.15 -18.70 3.10
C SER A 123 -22.69 -19.12 2.91
N ALA A 124 -22.42 -19.97 1.92
CA ALA A 124 -21.05 -20.27 1.49
C ALA A 124 -20.25 -18.99 1.24
N ALA A 125 -18.98 -18.99 1.67
CA ALA A 125 -18.05 -17.92 1.35
C ALA A 125 -17.83 -17.89 -0.17
N GLN A 126 -18.12 -16.75 -0.80
CA GLN A 126 -18.05 -16.59 -2.25
C GLN A 126 -16.73 -15.99 -2.72
N PHE A 127 -16.07 -15.21 -1.87
CA PHE A 127 -14.81 -14.55 -2.17
C PHE A 127 -13.85 -14.65 -0.99
N LEU A 128 -12.57 -14.81 -1.31
CA LEU A 128 -11.46 -14.57 -0.38
C LEU A 128 -10.70 -13.34 -0.85
N CYS A 129 -10.65 -12.30 -0.03
CA CYS A 129 -9.94 -11.07 -0.32
C CYS A 129 -8.58 -11.08 0.37
N ALA A 130 -7.51 -11.07 -0.41
CA ALA A 130 -6.13 -11.03 0.06
C ALA A 130 -5.58 -9.59 -0.01
N PRO A 131 -4.86 -9.12 1.02
CA PRO A 131 -4.23 -7.80 0.99
C PRO A 131 -3.37 -7.63 -0.26
N ALA A 132 -3.44 -6.46 -0.86
CA ALA A 132 -2.68 -6.08 -2.03
C ALA A 132 -2.12 -4.67 -1.86
N THR A 133 -0.96 -4.44 -2.45
CA THR A 133 -0.40 -3.11 -2.60
C THR A 133 -0.57 -2.70 -4.07
N ARG A 134 -1.03 -1.47 -4.29
CA ARG A 134 -1.02 -0.88 -5.64
C ARG A 134 0.36 -0.29 -5.88
N SER A 135 1.12 -0.87 -6.80
CA SER A 135 2.12 -0.10 -7.52
C SER A 135 1.36 0.85 -8.45
N THR A 136 1.61 2.15 -8.32
CA THR A 136 1.16 3.11 -9.32
C THR A 136 1.87 2.74 -10.60
N GLU A 137 1.18 2.06 -11.52
CA GLU A 137 1.64 1.99 -12.89
C GLU A 137 1.63 3.45 -13.36
N THR A 138 2.82 4.03 -13.53
CA THR A 138 2.99 5.34 -14.17
C THR A 138 2.43 5.21 -15.58
N THR A 139 1.11 5.35 -15.69
CA THR A 139 0.47 5.69 -16.96
C THR A 139 1.19 6.95 -17.38
N GLY A 140 1.95 6.86 -18.47
CA GLY A 140 2.66 7.98 -19.05
C GLY A 140 1.72 9.16 -19.20
N SER A 141 1.73 10.03 -18.19
CA SER A 141 1.23 11.37 -18.33
C SER A 141 2.17 11.99 -19.35
N THR A 142 1.64 12.32 -20.52
CA THR A 142 2.27 13.24 -21.45
C THR A 142 2.37 14.59 -20.74
N THR A 143 3.32 14.71 -19.81
CA THR A 143 3.68 15.98 -19.20
C THR A 143 4.53 16.67 -20.24
N THR A 144 3.97 17.75 -20.77
CA THR A 144 4.53 18.68 -21.74
C THR A 144 6.03 18.85 -21.55
N SER A 145 6.74 18.68 -22.66
CA SER A 145 8.17 18.86 -22.82
C SER A 145 8.66 20.14 -22.14
N THR A 146 9.46 19.98 -21.08
CA THR A 146 10.43 21.01 -20.71
C THR A 146 11.77 20.54 -21.23
N THR A 147 12.19 21.14 -22.33
CA THR A 147 13.43 20.86 -23.03
C THR A 147 14.63 21.13 -22.13
N LEU A 148 15.35 20.09 -21.72
CA LEU A 148 16.76 20.14 -21.30
C LEU A 148 17.40 18.78 -21.62
N ALA A 149 18.32 18.81 -22.59
CA ALA A 149 19.26 17.79 -23.09
C ALA A 149 18.91 16.28 -22.92
N PRO A 150 18.90 15.48 -24.01
CA PRO A 150 18.60 14.06 -23.94
C PRO A 150 19.71 13.31 -23.19
N SER A 151 19.41 12.78 -22.01
CA SER A 151 20.19 11.68 -21.45
C SER A 151 19.65 10.37 -22.01
N SER A 152 20.30 9.83 -23.03
CA SER A 152 19.93 8.58 -23.72
C SER A 152 20.38 7.37 -22.90
N CYS A 153 19.75 7.11 -21.75
CA CYS A 153 20.01 5.90 -20.97
C CYS A 153 19.03 4.81 -21.40
N ASP A 154 19.50 3.92 -22.25
CA ASP A 154 18.70 2.89 -22.90
C ASP A 154 19.34 1.50 -22.72
N PHE A 155 18.53 0.45 -22.82
CA PHE A 155 19.02 -0.92 -22.76
C PHE A 155 19.60 -1.32 -24.12
N ASN A 156 20.91 -1.57 -24.18
CA ASN A 156 21.56 -2.15 -25.35
C ASN A 156 21.33 -3.66 -25.34
N SER A 157 20.53 -4.15 -26.29
CA SER A 157 20.20 -5.57 -26.42
C SER A 157 21.36 -6.44 -26.87
N ASP A 158 22.33 -5.87 -27.60
CA ASP A 158 23.48 -6.60 -28.14
C ASP A 158 24.52 -6.86 -27.03
N GLU A 159 24.76 -5.86 -26.18
CA GLU A 159 25.70 -5.95 -25.06
C GLU A 159 25.05 -6.35 -23.72
N ARG A 160 23.71 -6.55 -23.72
CA ARG A 160 22.85 -6.86 -22.56
C ARG A 160 23.06 -5.94 -21.36
N ARG A 161 23.25 -4.64 -21.59
CA ARG A 161 23.58 -3.67 -20.54
C ARG A 161 22.92 -2.32 -20.79
N CYS A 162 22.81 -1.53 -19.72
CA CYS A 162 22.34 -0.16 -19.80
C CYS A 162 23.47 0.75 -20.28
N GLU A 163 23.24 1.44 -21.39
CA GLU A 163 24.21 2.35 -21.99
C GLU A 163 23.60 3.72 -22.20
N GLY A 164 24.42 4.75 -22.00
CA GLY A 164 23.96 6.11 -22.13
C GLY A 164 24.81 7.11 -21.38
N THR A 165 24.68 8.37 -21.81
CA THR A 165 25.23 9.50 -21.07
C THR A 165 24.13 10.11 -20.22
N CYS A 166 24.37 10.21 -18.92
CA CYS A 166 23.48 10.88 -17.99
C CYS A 166 24.00 12.30 -17.69
N GLY A 167 23.09 13.26 -17.65
CA GLY A 167 23.42 14.62 -17.20
C GLY A 167 23.82 14.65 -15.72
N ASN A 168 24.45 15.75 -15.29
CA ASN A 168 24.81 16.01 -13.89
C ASN A 168 25.74 14.96 -13.25
N GLY A 169 26.60 14.31 -14.05
CA GLY A 169 27.54 13.30 -13.55
C GLY A 169 26.88 11.99 -13.14
N GLY A 170 25.64 11.74 -13.59
CA GLY A 170 24.96 10.48 -13.35
C GLY A 170 25.57 9.31 -14.13
N HIS A 171 25.23 8.10 -13.70
CA HIS A 171 25.54 6.85 -14.36
C HIS A 171 24.25 6.17 -14.83
N CYS A 172 24.28 5.60 -16.03
CA CYS A 172 23.18 4.81 -16.57
C CYS A 172 23.25 3.39 -15.99
N SER A 173 22.21 2.94 -15.30
CA SER A 173 22.22 1.64 -14.62
C SER A 173 20.85 0.97 -14.64
N ALA A 174 20.85 -0.36 -14.53
CA ALA A 174 19.63 -1.16 -14.49
C ALA A 174 18.92 -1.03 -13.14
N ILE A 175 17.59 -0.95 -13.16
CA ILE A 175 16.77 -1.01 -11.95
C ILE A 175 16.28 -2.44 -11.68
N THR A 176 16.52 -2.92 -10.47
CA THR A 176 16.09 -4.24 -9.96
C THR A 176 14.58 -4.42 -10.00
N SER A 177 13.81 -3.33 -9.98
CA SER A 177 12.35 -3.35 -9.84
C SER A 177 11.57 -3.27 -11.16
N GLY A 178 12.22 -3.22 -12.33
CA GLY A 178 11.47 -3.00 -13.58
C GLY A 178 12.14 -3.37 -14.90
N GLY A 179 13.39 -3.83 -14.91
CA GLY A 179 14.09 -4.17 -16.17
C GLY A 179 14.30 -2.98 -17.12
N ALA A 180 14.14 -1.74 -16.62
CA ALA A 180 14.43 -0.52 -17.35
C ALA A 180 15.81 0.03 -16.98
N CYS A 181 16.39 0.83 -17.87
CA CYS A 181 17.62 1.58 -17.63
C CYS A 181 17.27 2.99 -17.18
N GLU A 182 17.95 3.49 -16.14
CA GLU A 182 17.70 4.83 -15.61
C GLU A 182 19.00 5.54 -15.24
N CYS A 183 19.00 6.87 -15.37
CA CYS A 183 20.10 7.72 -14.94
C CYS A 183 20.04 7.96 -13.43
N ARG A 184 21.12 7.62 -12.72
CA ARG A 184 21.23 7.77 -11.26
C ARG A 184 22.52 8.45 -10.85
N THR A 185 22.48 9.22 -9.77
CA THR A 185 23.63 9.94 -9.22
C THR A 185 24.08 9.42 -7.85
N THR A 186 23.34 8.47 -7.25
CA THR A 186 23.63 7.91 -5.94
C THR A 186 24.43 6.60 -6.07
N PRO A 187 25.64 6.50 -5.50
CA PRO A 187 26.41 5.26 -5.49
C PRO A 187 25.62 4.15 -4.79
N CYS A 188 25.79 2.90 -5.23
CA CYS A 188 25.10 1.76 -4.60
C CYS A 188 25.29 1.66 -3.08
N GLY A 189 26.50 1.94 -2.57
CA GLY A 189 26.78 1.91 -1.13
C GLY A 189 26.00 2.95 -0.30
N ASP A 190 25.51 4.01 -0.94
CA ASP A 190 24.76 5.09 -0.31
C ASP A 190 23.25 5.01 -0.60
N ALA A 191 22.80 3.93 -1.27
CA ALA A 191 21.39 3.74 -1.61
C ALA A 191 20.61 3.20 -0.41
N ASP A 192 19.33 3.57 -0.33
CA ASP A 192 18.43 3.10 0.72
C ASP A 192 18.12 1.60 0.58
N ALA A 193 18.40 0.83 1.64
CA ALA A 193 18.01 -0.56 1.76
C ALA A 193 16.50 -0.68 2.13
N PRO A 194 15.79 -1.71 1.65
CA PRO A 194 16.26 -2.87 0.85
C PRO A 194 16.20 -2.66 -0.67
N GLU A 195 15.81 -1.47 -1.12
CA GLU A 195 15.51 -1.22 -2.53
C GLU A 195 16.77 -1.13 -3.39
N CYS A 196 17.88 -0.66 -2.82
CA CYS A 196 19.21 -0.60 -3.45
C CYS A 196 19.17 0.00 -4.86
N ASN A 197 18.51 1.15 -4.93
CA ASN A 197 18.31 1.92 -6.15
C ASN A 197 19.53 2.81 -6.49
N GLY A 198 20.75 2.29 -6.35
CA GLY A 198 21.99 3.01 -6.67
C GLY A 198 22.63 2.56 -7.98
N PHE A 199 23.64 3.30 -8.46
CA PHE A 199 24.39 2.93 -9.65
C PHE A 199 25.61 2.05 -9.31
N CYS A 200 26.01 1.22 -10.27
CA CYS A 200 27.20 0.36 -10.23
C CYS A 200 28.02 0.47 -11.53
N GLY A 201 29.16 -0.20 -11.58
CA GLY A 201 29.95 -0.30 -12.80
C GLY A 201 29.23 -1.05 -13.92
N ALA A 202 29.79 -1.00 -15.13
CA ALA A 202 29.26 -1.77 -16.25
C ALA A 202 29.29 -3.28 -15.94
N GLY A 203 28.15 -3.95 -16.13
CA GLY A 203 28.01 -5.39 -15.85
C GLY A 203 27.70 -5.71 -14.38
N GLU A 204 27.38 -4.71 -13.55
CA GLU A 204 27.05 -4.91 -12.14
C GLU A 204 25.61 -4.45 -11.83
N ALA A 205 24.95 -5.13 -10.88
CA ALA A 205 23.66 -4.73 -10.31
C ALA A 205 23.85 -4.28 -8.86
N CYS A 206 23.16 -3.21 -8.48
CA CYS A 206 23.04 -2.83 -7.08
C CYS A 206 22.03 -3.75 -6.40
N THR A 207 22.47 -4.51 -5.41
CA THR A 207 21.66 -5.50 -4.70
C THR A 207 21.82 -5.32 -3.20
N PHE A 208 20.77 -5.70 -2.48
CA PHE A 208 20.80 -5.75 -1.03
C PHE A 208 21.56 -6.99 -0.54
N ASP A 209 22.51 -6.79 0.36
CA ASP A 209 23.18 -7.81 1.16
C ASP A 209 22.90 -7.56 2.65
N LEU A 210 23.29 -8.47 3.54
CA LEU A 210 23.06 -8.42 4.98
C LEU A 210 23.63 -7.17 5.68
N THR A 211 24.54 -6.45 5.01
CA THR A 211 25.22 -5.26 5.53
C THR A 211 24.79 -3.95 4.85
N GLY A 212 23.95 -4.00 3.80
CA GLY A 212 23.53 -2.83 3.03
C GLY A 212 23.51 -3.10 1.51
N CYS A 213 23.51 -2.03 0.72
CA CYS A 213 23.50 -2.12 -0.74
C CYS A 213 24.91 -2.25 -1.30
N SER A 214 25.13 -3.22 -2.20
CA SER A 214 26.43 -3.49 -2.81
C SER A 214 26.32 -3.86 -4.30
N CYS A 215 27.37 -3.57 -5.06
CA CYS A 215 27.45 -3.91 -6.48
C CYS A 215 27.90 -5.36 -6.66
N LEU A 216 27.09 -6.16 -7.34
CA LEU A 216 27.42 -7.54 -7.70
C LEU A 216 27.45 -7.69 -9.23
N ASN A 217 28.44 -8.45 -9.72
CA ASN A 217 28.55 -8.75 -11.14
C ASN A 217 27.36 -9.60 -11.62
N ILE A 218 26.79 -9.21 -12.76
CA ILE A 218 25.73 -9.92 -13.47
C ILE A 218 26.40 -10.82 -14.52
N PRO A 219 26.10 -12.12 -14.57
CA PRO A 219 26.63 -13.04 -15.58
C PRO A 219 26.07 -12.81 -16.99
#